data_AF-A0A7X6XX56-F1
#
_entry.id   AF-A0A7X6XX56-F1
#
_cell.length_a   1.000
_cell.length_b   1.000
_cell.length_c   1.000
_cell.angle_alpha   90.00
_cell.angle_beta   90.00
_cell.angle_gamma   90.00
#
_symmetry.space_group_name_H-M   'P 1'
#
loop_
_entity.id
_entity.type
_entity.pdbx_description
1 polymer ?
#
loop_
_entity_poly.entity_id
_entity_poly.type
_entity_poly.pdbx_seq_one_letter_code
_entity_poly.pdbx_strand_id
1 'polypeptide(L)'
;MSFSLISCEKENLDSELVIRISQSSKFTTKEIDDAINTVVENFVFPEFDTNHLIYDEEKSDAFIIEYLSHGKGSTKDIDPSNIIVLLSDFDADTSTESPVLSADDTITDFSWVLVRESKYSKWVITDEEK
;
A
#
# COMPACT_ATOMS: atom_id res chain seq x y z
N MET A 1 -29.06 2.20 -7.88
CA MET A 1 -27.80 2.81 -8.33
C MET A 1 -26.89 1.65 -8.73
N SER A 2 -26.55 1.55 -10.01
CA SER A 2 -25.73 0.45 -10.54
C SER A 2 -24.28 0.70 -10.15
N PHE A 3 -23.72 -0.15 -9.28
CA PHE A 3 -22.31 -0.13 -8.94
C PHE A 3 -21.55 -0.88 -10.05
N SER A 4 -20.80 -0.14 -10.86
CA SER A 4 -19.87 -0.73 -11.82
C SER A 4 -18.51 -0.85 -11.13
N LEU A 5 -18.04 -2.07 -10.94
CA LEU A 5 -16.69 -2.38 -10.49
C LEU A 5 -15.73 -1.93 -11.60
N ILE A 6 -15.03 -0.83 -11.39
CA ILE A 6 -13.91 -0.42 -12.23
C ILE A 6 -12.65 -0.90 -11.52
N SER A 7 -12.17 -2.08 -11.88
CA SER A 7 -10.81 -2.51 -11.57
C SER A 7 -9.89 -1.75 -12.52
N CYS A 8 -9.24 -0.70 -12.04
CA CYS A 8 -8.20 -0.01 -12.79
C CYS A 8 -6.89 -0.77 -12.56
N GLU A 9 -6.52 -1.62 -13.51
CA GLU A 9 -5.20 -2.27 -13.56
C GLU A 9 -4.26 -1.34 -14.33
N LYS A 10 -3.18 -0.90 -13.67
CA LYS A 10 -2.20 0.03 -14.24
C LYS A 10 -0.84 -0.65 -14.21
N GLU A 11 -0.42 -1.20 -15.36
CA GLU A 11 0.91 -1.81 -15.52
C GLU A 11 1.95 -0.70 -15.73
N ASN A 12 3.04 -0.70 -14.94
CA ASN A 12 4.19 0.18 -15.12
C ASN A 12 5.40 -0.68 -15.57
N LEU A 13 5.93 -0.42 -16.77
CA LEU A 13 7.08 -1.16 -17.32
C LEU A 13 8.39 -0.68 -16.68
N ASP A 14 8.88 -1.39 -15.68
CA ASP A 14 10.33 -1.61 -15.43
C ASP A 14 10.56 -2.76 -14.41
N SER A 15 9.52 -3.07 -13.64
CA SER A 15 9.28 -4.32 -12.90
C SER A 15 7.80 -4.66 -13.09
N GLU A 16 7.36 -5.92 -13.01
CA GLU A 16 5.95 -6.29 -13.21
C GLU A 16 5.09 -5.86 -12.00
N LEU A 17 5.00 -4.54 -11.79
CA LEU A 17 4.22 -3.92 -10.72
C LEU A 17 2.76 -3.91 -11.14
N VAL A 18 1.96 -4.77 -10.50
CA VAL A 18 0.53 -4.86 -10.73
C VAL A 18 -0.19 -4.03 -9.68
N ILE A 19 -0.78 -2.91 -10.10
CA ILE A 19 -1.56 -2.03 -9.23
C ILE A 19 -3.03 -2.45 -9.29
N ARG A 20 -3.64 -2.74 -8.13
CA ARG A 20 -5.07 -3.05 -7.98
C ARG A 20 -5.72 -2.06 -7.05
N ILE A 21 -6.73 -1.34 -7.56
CA ILE A 21 -7.47 -0.35 -6.78
C ILE A 21 -8.92 -0.79 -6.66
N SER A 22 -9.35 -1.14 -5.44
CA SER A 22 -10.76 -1.35 -5.10
C SER A 22 -11.52 -0.02 -5.12
N GLN A 23 -12.86 -0.09 -5.23
CA GLN A 23 -13.67 1.13 -5.16
C GLN A 23 -13.48 1.83 -3.82
N SER A 24 -13.24 3.14 -3.88
CA SER A 24 -13.15 3.99 -2.69
C SER A 24 -14.32 4.97 -2.63
N SER A 25 -14.87 5.12 -1.44
CA SER A 25 -15.81 6.18 -1.09
C SER A 25 -15.12 7.35 -0.38
N LYS A 26 -13.95 7.10 0.24
CA LYS A 26 -13.21 8.07 1.06
C LYS A 26 -12.19 8.88 0.27
N PHE A 27 -11.46 8.24 -0.63
CA PHE A 27 -10.40 8.84 -1.41
C PHE A 27 -10.78 8.89 -2.88
N THR A 28 -10.38 9.97 -3.53
CA THR A 28 -10.48 10.04 -4.99
C THR A 28 -9.40 9.16 -5.62
N THR A 29 -9.63 8.67 -6.85
CA THR A 29 -8.62 7.90 -7.60
C THR A 29 -7.29 8.64 -7.69
N LYS A 30 -7.31 9.97 -7.77
CA LYS A 30 -6.10 10.78 -7.76
C LYS A 30 -5.34 10.71 -6.42
N GLU A 31 -6.05 10.74 -5.29
CA GLU A 31 -5.42 10.62 -3.98
C GLU A 31 -4.77 9.25 -3.77
N ILE A 32 -5.41 8.20 -4.29
CA ILE A 32 -4.91 6.82 -4.26
C ILE A 32 -3.70 6.68 -5.18
N ASP A 33 -3.78 7.19 -6.42
CA ASP A 33 -2.66 7.22 -7.36
C ASP A 33 -1.46 7.99 -6.79
N ASP A 34 -1.70 9.14 -6.13
CA ASP A 34 -0.63 9.91 -5.48
C ASP A 34 0.00 9.12 -4.31
N ALA A 35 -0.79 8.34 -3.55
CA ALA A 35 -0.27 7.49 -2.48
C ALA A 35 0.58 6.33 -3.02
N ILE A 36 0.10 5.69 -4.09
CA ILE A 36 0.82 4.62 -4.81
C ILE A 36 2.16 5.15 -5.34
N ASN A 37 2.14 6.30 -6.01
CA ASN A 37 3.35 6.93 -6.52
C ASN A 37 4.33 7.22 -5.39
N THR A 38 3.87 7.67 -4.22
CA THR A 38 4.76 7.86 -3.06
C THR A 38 5.45 6.55 -2.66
N VAL A 39 4.76 5.41 -2.63
CA VAL A 39 5.39 4.11 -2.31
C VAL A 39 6.41 3.74 -3.37
N VAL A 40 6.04 3.80 -4.64
CA VAL A 40 6.91 3.42 -5.77
C VAL A 40 8.15 4.34 -5.88
N GLU A 41 8.01 5.63 -5.60
CA GLU A 41 9.13 6.59 -5.61
C GLU A 41 10.09 6.41 -4.42
N ASN A 42 9.57 6.01 -3.25
CA ASN A 42 10.38 5.89 -2.03
C ASN A 42 10.93 4.47 -1.81
N PHE A 43 10.32 3.46 -2.41
CA PHE A 43 10.70 2.08 -2.23
C PHE A 43 11.03 1.42 -3.58
N VAL A 44 12.32 1.15 -3.78
CA VAL A 44 12.78 0.29 -4.87
C VAL A 44 12.69 -1.13 -4.35
N PHE A 45 11.87 -1.98 -4.97
CA PHE A 45 11.72 -3.39 -4.62
C PHE A 45 12.90 -4.18 -5.23
N PRO A 46 13.99 -4.47 -4.50
CA PRO A 46 15.23 -4.89 -5.14
C PRO A 46 15.33 -6.39 -5.39
N GLU A 47 14.38 -7.21 -4.91
CA GLU A 47 14.54 -8.66 -4.80
C GLU A 47 13.26 -9.48 -5.11
N PHE A 48 12.20 -8.85 -5.64
CA PHE A 48 10.94 -9.54 -5.95
C PHE A 48 10.60 -9.44 -7.43
N ASP A 49 10.27 -10.58 -8.03
CA ASP A 49 9.90 -10.70 -9.45
C ASP A 49 8.56 -10.02 -9.75
N THR A 50 7.60 -10.18 -8.84
CA THR A 50 6.27 -9.59 -8.99
C THR A 50 5.89 -8.84 -7.72
N ASN A 51 5.49 -7.58 -7.90
CA ASN A 51 5.02 -6.74 -6.82
C ASN A 51 3.56 -6.40 -7.10
N HIS A 52 2.65 -6.86 -6.26
CA HIS A 52 1.25 -6.45 -6.33
C HIS A 52 1.02 -5.34 -5.32
N LEU A 53 0.63 -4.16 -5.77
CA LEU A 53 0.24 -3.07 -4.87
C LEU A 53 -1.28 -2.91 -4.90
N ILE A 54 -1.90 -3.12 -3.75
CA ILE A 54 -3.34 -3.26 -3.61
C ILE A 54 -3.85 -2.15 -2.69
N TYR A 55 -4.78 -1.35 -3.18
CA TYR A 55 -5.60 -0.49 -2.34
C TYR A 55 -6.98 -1.12 -2.16
N ASP A 56 -7.29 -1.51 -0.92
CA ASP A 56 -8.62 -1.96 -0.53
C ASP A 56 -9.14 -1.11 0.64
N GLU A 57 -10.29 -0.45 0.48
CA GLU A 57 -10.81 0.48 1.49
C GLU A 57 -11.17 -0.22 2.79
N GLU A 58 -11.76 -1.43 2.74
CA GLU A 58 -12.17 -2.18 3.93
C GLU A 58 -10.95 -2.68 4.70
N LYS A 59 -9.97 -3.27 4.02
CA LYS A 59 -8.71 -3.67 4.65
C LYS A 59 -7.95 -2.45 5.17
N SER A 60 -7.83 -1.39 4.36
CA SER A 60 -7.15 -0.15 4.76
C SER A 60 -7.75 0.39 6.05
N ASP A 61 -9.07 0.43 6.17
CA ASP A 61 -9.76 0.90 7.37
C ASP A 61 -9.44 0.04 8.60
N ALA A 62 -9.40 -1.28 8.44
CA ALA A 62 -9.04 -2.19 9.52
C ALA A 62 -7.61 -1.93 10.01
N PHE A 63 -6.64 -1.78 9.10
CA PHE A 63 -5.26 -1.44 9.44
C PHE A 63 -5.12 -0.04 10.04
N ILE A 64 -5.90 0.95 9.58
CA ILE A 64 -5.92 2.30 10.17
C ILE A 64 -6.38 2.24 11.63
N ILE A 65 -7.43 1.46 11.93
CA ILE A 65 -7.91 1.27 13.31
C ILE A 65 -6.81 0.65 14.17
N GLU A 66 -6.12 -0.37 13.67
CA GLU A 66 -5.02 -1.01 14.38
C GLU A 66 -3.83 -0.05 14.60
N TYR A 67 -3.43 0.70 13.57
CA TYR A 67 -2.39 1.72 13.62
C TYR A 67 -2.69 2.82 14.66
N LEU A 68 -3.94 3.28 14.72
CA LEU A 68 -4.38 4.28 15.68
C LEU A 68 -4.59 3.72 17.09
N SER A 69 -4.93 2.44 17.24
CA SER A 69 -5.18 1.81 18.54
C SER A 69 -3.91 1.29 19.21
N HIS A 70 -2.98 0.75 18.41
CA HIS A 70 -1.83 -0.02 18.89
C HIS A 70 -0.50 0.44 18.28
N GLY A 71 -0.51 1.09 17.12
CA GLY A 71 0.69 1.56 16.43
C GLY A 71 1.20 2.94 16.87
N LYS A 72 2.15 3.49 16.09
CA LYS A 72 2.70 4.86 16.28
C LYS A 72 1.62 5.94 16.20
N GLY A 73 0.48 5.63 15.58
CA GLY A 73 -0.71 6.49 15.51
C GLY A 73 -1.37 6.72 16.86
N SER A 74 -1.28 5.81 17.83
CA SER A 74 -1.98 5.95 19.12
C SER A 74 -1.49 7.13 19.98
N THR A 75 -0.30 7.65 19.69
CA THR A 75 0.31 8.77 20.40
C THR A 75 0.18 10.10 19.66
N LYS A 76 -0.34 10.08 18.43
CA LYS A 76 -0.46 11.26 17.57
C LYS A 76 -1.93 11.57 17.32
N ASP A 77 -2.30 12.84 17.43
CA ASP A 77 -3.62 13.33 17.03
C ASP A 77 -3.64 13.46 15.49
N ILE A 78 -3.86 12.34 14.81
CA ILE A 78 -3.94 12.26 13.36
C ILE A 78 -5.39 11.98 12.98
N ASP A 79 -5.94 12.80 12.10
CA ASP A 79 -7.25 12.54 11.51
C ASP A 79 -7.18 11.25 10.65
N PRO A 80 -8.01 10.23 10.93
CA PRO A 80 -8.05 9.00 10.13
C PRO A 80 -8.27 9.25 8.63
N SER A 81 -8.93 10.35 8.25
CA SER A 81 -9.17 10.78 6.86
C SER A 81 -7.90 11.24 6.14
N ASN A 82 -6.81 11.43 6.88
CA ASN A 82 -5.47 11.75 6.40
C ASN A 82 -4.51 10.57 6.50
N ILE A 83 -5.05 9.36 6.68
CA ILE A 83 -4.30 8.11 6.68
C ILE A 83 -4.84 7.22 5.57
N ILE A 84 -3.96 6.65 4.78
CA ILE A 84 -4.27 5.64 3.78
C ILE A 84 -3.30 4.48 3.95
N VAL A 85 -3.82 3.25 3.90
CA VAL A 85 -2.99 2.05 3.99
C VAL A 85 -3.03 1.34 2.64
N LEU A 86 -1.85 1.12 2.06
CA LEU A 86 -1.69 0.31 0.86
C LEU A 86 -1.14 -1.05 1.27
N LEU A 87 -1.58 -2.09 0.59
CA LEU A 87 -1.11 -3.46 0.82
C LEU A 87 -0.22 -3.89 -0.31
N SER A 88 0.81 -4.67 -0.01
CA SER A 88 1.64 -5.30 -1.02
C SER A 88 1.72 -6.79 -0.82
N ASP A 89 1.57 -7.50 -1.94
CA ASP A 89 1.91 -8.92 -2.03
C ASP A 89 3.17 -9.05 -2.87
N PHE A 90 4.17 -9.71 -2.29
CA PHE A 90 5.45 -10.00 -2.90
C PHE A 90 5.58 -11.49 -3.13
N ASP A 91 5.79 -11.86 -4.38
CA ASP A 91 6.16 -13.23 -4.73
C ASP A 91 7.68 -13.32 -4.81
N ALA A 92 8.28 -14.14 -3.93
CA ALA A 92 9.71 -14.42 -3.96
C ALA A 92 10.06 -15.12 -5.28
N ASP A 93 11.06 -14.60 -5.98
CA ASP A 93 11.57 -15.24 -7.19
C ASP A 93 12.20 -16.59 -6.80
N THR A 94 11.57 -17.67 -7.28
CA THR A 94 12.05 -19.05 -7.11
C THR A 94 13.41 -19.32 -7.78
N SER A 95 13.92 -18.38 -8.58
CA SER A 95 15.16 -18.48 -9.37
C SER A 95 16.40 -17.96 -8.64
N THR A 96 16.24 -17.09 -7.65
CA THR A 96 17.35 -16.55 -6.86
C THR A 96 17.48 -17.26 -5.52
N GLU A 97 18.65 -17.85 -5.25
CA GLU A 97 19.03 -18.34 -3.93
C GLU A 97 19.26 -17.15 -2.97
N SER A 98 18.18 -16.45 -2.61
CA SER A 98 18.21 -15.44 -1.56
C SER A 98 18.36 -16.14 -0.21
N PRO A 99 19.40 -15.85 0.59
CA PRO A 99 19.67 -16.56 1.84
C PRO A 99 18.67 -16.24 2.97
N VAL A 100 17.73 -15.31 2.72
CA VAL A 100 16.78 -14.77 3.70
C VAL A 100 15.37 -15.33 3.53
N LEU A 101 15.00 -15.75 2.31
CA LEU A 101 13.66 -16.23 1.96
C LEU A 101 13.77 -17.57 1.23
N SER A 102 12.92 -18.52 1.60
CA SER A 102 12.81 -19.80 0.89
C SER A 102 12.15 -19.53 -0.47
N ALA A 103 12.48 -20.34 -1.48
CA ALA A 103 11.98 -20.21 -2.86
C ALA A 103 10.45 -20.42 -3.04
N ASP A 104 9.66 -20.35 -1.97
CA ASP A 104 8.19 -20.43 -1.96
C ASP A 104 7.57 -19.41 -0.96
N ASP A 105 8.38 -18.48 -0.42
CA ASP A 105 7.88 -17.49 0.54
C ASP A 105 7.16 -16.35 -0.18
N THR A 106 5.84 -16.41 -0.24
CA THR A 106 5.01 -15.25 -0.58
C THR A 106 4.81 -14.39 0.67
N ILE A 107 5.23 -13.13 0.61
CA ILE A 107 4.88 -12.14 1.64
C ILE A 107 3.56 -11.51 1.18
N THR A 108 2.46 -11.83 1.87
CA THR A 108 1.14 -11.27 1.58
C THR A 108 0.75 -10.22 2.62
N ASP A 109 -0.10 -9.27 2.22
CA ASP A 109 -0.68 -8.24 3.09
C ASP A 109 0.37 -7.36 3.80
N PHE A 110 1.54 -7.13 3.17
CA PHE A 110 2.50 -6.17 3.70
C PHE A 110 1.88 -4.77 3.68
N SER A 111 1.73 -4.14 4.83
CA SER A 111 1.01 -2.86 4.95
C SER A 111 1.95 -1.65 4.93
N TRP A 112 1.64 -0.70 4.06
CA TRP A 112 2.27 0.61 3.97
C TRP A 112 1.32 1.64 4.56
N VAL A 113 1.66 2.19 5.73
CA VAL A 113 0.88 3.27 6.33
C VAL A 113 1.35 4.60 5.78
N LEU A 114 0.53 5.29 5.01
CA LEU A 114 0.82 6.64 4.52
C LEU A 114 -0.02 7.67 5.28
N VAL A 115 0.64 8.72 5.75
CA VAL A 115 0.03 9.82 6.49
C VAL A 115 0.31 11.12 5.77
N ARG A 116 -0.66 12.02 5.76
CA ARG A 116 -0.49 13.41 5.32
C ARG A 116 -0.91 14.37 6.42
N GLU A 117 -0.34 15.58 6.43
CA GLU A 117 -0.74 16.60 7.42
C GLU A 117 -2.13 17.18 7.12
N SER A 118 -2.51 17.24 5.84
CA SER A 118 -3.79 17.79 5.38
C SER A 118 -4.16 17.24 4.02
N LYS A 119 -5.40 17.47 3.57
CA LYS A 119 -5.90 17.05 2.25
C LYS A 119 -5.04 17.52 1.06
N TYR A 120 -4.28 18.59 1.22
CA TYR A 120 -3.43 19.15 0.16
C TYR A 120 -1.94 18.83 0.35
N SER A 121 -1.59 18.19 1.46
CA SER A 121 -0.22 17.79 1.75
C SER A 121 0.09 16.48 1.02
N LYS A 122 1.37 16.30 0.67
CA LYS A 122 1.84 15.04 0.09
C LYS A 122 1.74 13.90 1.09
N TRP A 123 1.54 12.69 0.59
CA TRP A 123 1.63 11.48 1.39
C TRP A 123 3.07 11.25 1.83
N VAL A 124 3.22 10.84 3.09
CA VAL A 124 4.51 10.45 3.68
C VAL A 124 4.32 9.05 4.24
N ILE A 125 5.19 8.12 3.83
CA ILE A 125 5.21 6.78 4.39
C ILE A 125 5.62 6.91 5.85
N THR A 126 4.73 6.51 6.75
CA THR A 126 5.09 6.32 8.14
C THR A 126 5.63 4.92 8.25
N ASP A 127 6.96 4.85 8.25
CA ASP A 127 7.67 3.61 8.49
C ASP A 127 7.28 3.06 9.88
N GLU A 128 6.64 1.89 9.87
CA GLU A 128 6.23 1.15 11.06
C GLU A 128 7.44 0.57 11.81
N GLU A 129 8.67 0.63 11.28
CA GLU A 129 9.80 0.01 11.97
C GLU A 129 10.18 0.80 13.22
N LYS A 130 9.89 0.18 14.36
CA LYS A 130 10.96 -0.17 15.30
C LYS A 130 10.61 -1.38 16.14
#